data_AF-A0A8T5LUX6-F1
#
_entry.id   AF-A0A8T5LUX6-F1
#
_cell.length_a   1.000
_cell.length_b   1.000
_cell.length_c   1.000
_cell.angle_alpha   90.00
_cell.angle_beta   90.00
_cell.angle_gamma   90.00
#
_symmetry.space_group_name_H-M   'P 1'
#
loop_
_entity.id
_entity.type
_entity.pdbx_description
1 polymer ?
#
loop_
_entity_poly.entity_id
_entity_poly.type
_entity_poly.pdbx_seq_one_letter_code
_entity_poly.pdbx_strand_id
1 'polypeptide(L)'
;MNKHTLSKNSSKDRRVKIGTKEEFVSEMKRLAKIDKKYLNYSHIRKIKRNDLLVDAIKHFGGWREAVKSAGFKPIQKTWNKNQVIEELRTISLELNHTPKRDELRYLKRSDLERAADRHFGSWNKALIASNLEPNKKTDWTKEKAILKLRQFANKIGHSPSMRELQENNKHDLLSMGLKFFKKYNYFLKAANLGIVLDMNKWSKYKIIKELQEIQLQLGRTPRRNELAAMKRYDLINAAETYFPSWSDALIAAGLVPNPDILDNNKTWKKWENLIFEYLTIRGVVYDKKKYIKKIGYPDVYIPSERKIIEIKLNCSDNSVKKDIQKYLPYCKRLEIWYLYGKPFGILSNKV
;
A
#
# COMPACT_ATOMS: atom_id res chain seq x y z
N MET A 1 -72.12 -2.69 -17.33
CA MET A 1 -70.73 -2.17 -17.24
C MET A 1 -70.74 -0.92 -16.38
N ASN A 2 -70.37 -1.03 -15.10
CA ASN A 2 -69.91 0.14 -14.34
C ASN A 2 -69.10 -0.30 -13.13
N LYS A 3 -67.98 0.39 -12.93
CA LYS A 3 -66.90 0.08 -11.98
C LYS A 3 -67.43 0.07 -10.55
N HIS A 4 -67.42 -1.09 -9.91
CA HIS A 4 -67.53 -1.17 -8.45
C HIS A 4 -66.24 -0.65 -7.82
N THR A 5 -66.33 0.54 -7.24
CA THR A 5 -65.37 1.20 -6.38
C THR A 5 -65.21 0.40 -5.07
N LEU A 6 -64.21 -0.48 -5.03
CA LEU A 6 -63.70 -1.02 -3.78
C LEU A 6 -62.97 0.08 -3.00
N SER A 7 -63.73 0.67 -2.07
CA SER A 7 -63.30 1.30 -0.81
C SER A 7 -61.78 1.37 -0.57
N LYS A 8 -61.18 2.51 -0.94
CA LYS A 8 -59.90 2.97 -0.37
C LYS A 8 -60.16 3.48 1.05
N ASN A 9 -60.14 2.59 2.02
CA ASN A 9 -60.09 2.97 3.43
C ASN A 9 -59.12 2.04 4.18
N SER A 10 -57.81 2.17 3.93
CA SER A 10 -56.78 1.64 4.82
C SER A 10 -56.21 2.79 5.64
N SER A 11 -56.62 2.85 6.90
CA SER A 11 -56.11 3.74 7.95
C SER A 11 -54.61 4.02 7.80
N LYS A 12 -54.24 5.30 7.67
CA LYS A 12 -52.88 5.76 7.97
C LYS A 12 -52.58 5.35 9.42
N ASP A 13 -51.70 4.36 9.58
CA ASP A 13 -51.22 3.83 10.86
C ASP A 13 -50.73 5.00 11.74
N ARG A 14 -51.49 5.34 12.80
CA ARG A 14 -51.16 6.44 13.72
C ARG A 14 -49.81 6.12 14.36
N ARG A 15 -48.81 6.97 14.11
CA ARG A 15 -47.50 6.86 14.76
C ARG A 15 -47.66 7.18 16.24
N VAL A 16 -47.42 6.19 17.10
CA VAL A 16 -47.41 6.37 18.55
C VAL A 16 -46.02 6.86 18.97
N LYS A 17 -45.96 7.89 19.81
CA LYS A 17 -44.71 8.35 20.42
C LYS A 17 -44.32 7.36 21.52
N ILE A 18 -43.12 6.82 21.46
CA ILE A 18 -42.59 5.87 22.45
C ILE A 18 -41.66 6.64 23.39
N GLY A 19 -41.94 6.61 24.68
CA GLY A 19 -41.12 7.25 25.73
C GLY A 19 -40.46 6.26 26.69
N THR A 20 -40.96 5.02 26.77
CA THR A 20 -40.55 4.01 27.75
C THR A 20 -40.28 2.63 27.12
N LYS A 21 -39.64 1.73 27.87
CA LYS A 21 -39.38 0.34 27.45
C LYS A 21 -40.70 -0.42 27.21
N GLU A 22 -41.67 -0.18 28.07
CA GLU A 22 -42.98 -0.84 28.12
C GLU A 22 -43.85 -0.43 26.92
N GLU A 23 -43.82 0.85 26.56
CA GLU A 23 -44.49 1.37 25.35
C GLU A 23 -43.85 0.80 24.08
N PHE A 24 -42.52 0.68 24.03
CA PHE A 24 -41.83 0.06 22.89
C PHE A 24 -42.26 -1.39 22.71
N VAL A 25 -42.26 -2.18 23.78
CA VAL A 25 -42.68 -3.58 23.75
C VAL A 25 -44.14 -3.71 23.30
N SER A 26 -45.02 -2.84 23.79
CA SER A 26 -46.43 -2.82 23.42
C SER A 26 -46.62 -2.49 21.94
N GLU A 27 -45.91 -1.49 21.42
CA GLU A 27 -45.95 -1.13 20.00
C GLU A 27 -45.40 -2.26 19.11
N MET A 28 -44.31 -2.91 19.51
CA MET A 28 -43.78 -4.06 18.77
C MET A 28 -44.75 -5.24 18.73
N LYS A 29 -45.45 -5.52 19.84
CA LYS A 29 -46.53 -6.53 19.87
C LYS A 29 -47.71 -6.15 18.97
N ARG A 30 -48.12 -4.88 18.97
CA ARG A 30 -49.17 -4.37 18.07
C ARG A 30 -48.78 -4.51 16.61
N LEU A 31 -47.60 -4.05 16.22
CA LEU A 31 -47.10 -4.14 14.85
C LEU A 31 -46.94 -5.59 14.38
N ALA A 32 -46.50 -6.49 15.27
CA ALA A 32 -46.40 -7.92 14.97
C ALA A 32 -47.75 -8.59 14.72
N LYS A 33 -48.83 -8.13 15.37
CA LYS A 33 -50.21 -8.60 15.11
C LYS A 33 -50.71 -8.16 13.73
N ILE A 34 -50.29 -6.98 13.26
CA ILE A 34 -50.63 -6.49 11.93
C ILE A 34 -49.90 -7.33 10.87
N ASP A 35 -48.57 -7.43 11.01
CA ASP A 35 -47.74 -8.23 10.11
C ASP A 35 -46.39 -8.54 10.78
N LYS A 36 -45.99 -9.81 10.78
CA LYS A 36 -44.70 -10.22 11.35
C LYS A 36 -43.50 -9.54 10.68
N LYS A 37 -43.63 -9.01 9.46
CA LYS A 37 -42.55 -8.25 8.79
C LYS A 37 -42.08 -7.02 9.58
N TYR A 38 -42.91 -6.43 10.43
CA TYR A 38 -42.50 -5.31 11.29
C TYR A 38 -41.46 -5.70 12.34
N LEU A 39 -41.28 -7.00 12.62
CA LEU A 39 -40.19 -7.49 13.47
C LEU A 39 -38.83 -7.48 12.75
N ASN A 40 -38.81 -7.31 11.43
CA ASN A 40 -37.60 -7.33 10.61
C ASN A 40 -36.97 -5.94 10.52
N TYR A 41 -35.71 -5.82 10.93
CA TYR A 41 -34.94 -4.56 10.89
C TYR A 41 -34.93 -3.89 9.51
N SER A 42 -34.71 -4.68 8.45
CA SER A 42 -34.67 -4.17 7.08
C SER A 42 -36.01 -3.64 6.61
N HIS A 43 -37.12 -4.24 7.07
CA HIS A 43 -38.45 -3.74 6.77
C HIS A 43 -38.69 -2.38 7.45
N ILE A 44 -38.39 -2.26 8.75
CA ILE A 44 -38.51 -1.01 9.52
C ILE A 44 -37.70 0.13 8.91
N ARG A 45 -36.45 -0.18 8.48
CA ARG A 45 -35.60 0.78 7.75
C ARG A 45 -36.22 1.19 6.41
N LYS A 46 -36.79 0.24 5.65
CA LYS A 46 -37.42 0.50 4.34
C LYS A 46 -38.64 1.42 4.46
N ILE A 47 -39.46 1.24 5.49
CA ILE A 47 -40.63 2.09 5.76
C ILE A 47 -40.27 3.38 6.53
N LYS A 48 -38.98 3.63 6.76
CA LYS A 48 -38.44 4.83 7.42
C LYS A 48 -38.98 5.07 8.83
N ARG A 49 -39.28 4.01 9.59
CA ARG A 49 -39.61 4.09 11.02
C ARG A 49 -38.33 4.18 11.87
N ASN A 50 -37.56 5.25 11.63
CA ASN A 50 -36.29 5.49 12.32
C ASN A 50 -36.48 5.76 13.82
N ASP A 51 -37.65 6.28 14.20
CA ASP A 51 -38.11 6.40 15.59
C ASP A 51 -37.94 5.07 16.34
N LEU A 52 -38.51 3.99 15.79
CA LEU A 52 -38.39 2.66 16.39
C LEU A 52 -36.94 2.16 16.47
N LEU A 53 -36.12 2.48 15.46
CA LEU A 53 -34.71 2.06 15.46
C LEU A 53 -33.91 2.78 16.54
N VAL A 54 -34.16 4.08 16.72
CA VAL A 54 -33.53 4.90 17.76
C VAL A 54 -33.97 4.44 19.15
N ASP A 55 -35.27 4.23 19.35
CA ASP A 55 -35.80 3.78 20.65
C ASP A 55 -35.31 2.37 21.00
N ALA A 56 -35.20 1.47 20.01
CA ALA A 56 -34.60 0.15 20.23
C ALA A 56 -33.15 0.22 20.69
N ILE A 57 -32.36 1.16 20.16
CA ILE A 57 -30.98 1.40 20.59
C ILE A 57 -30.97 1.98 22.00
N LYS A 58 -31.73 3.05 22.24
CA LYS A 58 -31.78 3.79 23.51
C LYS A 58 -32.20 2.90 24.68
N HIS A 59 -33.23 2.08 24.49
CA HIS A 59 -33.85 1.33 25.58
C HIS A 59 -33.34 -0.11 25.72
N PHE A 60 -32.83 -0.74 24.65
CA PHE A 60 -32.48 -2.16 24.65
C PHE A 60 -31.07 -2.45 24.12
N GLY A 61 -30.31 -1.44 23.69
CA GLY A 61 -28.97 -1.62 23.10
C GLY A 61 -29.00 -2.13 21.66
N GLY A 62 -30.18 -2.17 21.02
CA GLY A 62 -30.33 -2.48 19.60
C GLY A 62 -31.59 -3.28 19.25
N TRP A 63 -31.91 -3.32 17.95
CA TRP A 63 -33.15 -3.93 17.43
C TRP A 63 -33.36 -5.39 17.84
N ARG A 64 -32.27 -6.17 17.88
CA ARG A 64 -32.34 -7.61 18.20
C ARG A 64 -32.85 -7.84 19.62
N GLU A 65 -32.28 -7.13 20.59
CA GLU A 65 -32.66 -7.28 22.00
C GLU A 65 -34.02 -6.66 22.28
N ALA A 66 -34.39 -5.59 21.56
CA ALA A 66 -35.72 -5.00 21.62
C ALA A 66 -36.81 -5.97 21.16
N VAL A 67 -36.61 -6.67 20.04
CA VAL A 67 -37.56 -7.69 19.53
C VAL A 67 -37.68 -8.89 20.47
N LYS A 68 -36.56 -9.35 21.06
CA LYS A 68 -36.57 -10.40 22.08
C LYS A 68 -37.33 -9.99 23.34
N SER A 69 -37.12 -8.76 23.82
CA SER A 69 -37.81 -8.21 24.99
C SER A 69 -39.33 -8.13 24.79
N ALA A 70 -39.77 -7.99 23.53
CA ALA A 70 -41.18 -8.07 23.17
C ALA A 70 -41.74 -9.51 23.07
N GLY A 71 -40.92 -10.53 23.34
CA GLY A 71 -41.31 -11.95 23.32
C GLY A 71 -41.23 -12.60 21.94
N PHE A 72 -40.58 -11.96 20.96
CA PHE A 72 -40.47 -12.49 19.60
C PHE A 72 -39.05 -12.95 19.27
N LYS A 73 -38.93 -13.95 18.39
CA LYS A 73 -37.65 -14.34 17.81
C LYS A 73 -37.28 -13.33 16.71
N PRO A 74 -36.11 -12.67 16.77
CA PRO A 74 -35.69 -11.71 15.75
C PRO A 74 -35.69 -12.32 14.35
N ILE A 75 -36.39 -11.68 13.42
CA ILE A 75 -36.42 -12.09 12.01
C ILE A 75 -35.22 -11.45 11.31
N GLN A 76 -34.06 -12.11 11.42
CA GLN A 76 -32.94 -11.89 10.51
C GLN A 76 -32.76 -13.16 9.68
N LYS A 77 -32.46 -13.01 8.39
CA LYS A 77 -31.85 -14.11 7.62
C LYS A 77 -30.44 -14.30 8.21
N THR A 78 -30.33 -15.08 9.27
CA THR A 78 -29.04 -15.46 9.84
C THR A 78 -28.47 -16.54 8.94
N TRP A 79 -27.43 -16.20 8.20
CA TRP A 79 -26.67 -17.16 7.41
C TRP A 79 -25.89 -18.09 8.35
N ASN A 80 -25.93 -19.38 8.05
CA ASN A 80 -24.95 -20.36 8.52
C ASN A 80 -24.15 -20.90 7.33
N LYS A 81 -23.08 -21.67 7.60
CA LYS A 81 -22.22 -22.22 6.54
C LYS A 81 -23.00 -23.04 5.50
N ASN A 82 -23.92 -23.90 5.93
CA ASN A 82 -24.71 -24.75 5.03
C ASN A 82 -25.67 -23.93 4.16
N GLN A 83 -26.33 -22.92 4.74
CA GLN A 83 -27.21 -22.01 3.99
C GLN A 83 -26.44 -21.23 2.93
N VAL A 84 -25.23 -20.75 3.24
CA VAL A 84 -24.37 -20.11 2.24
C VAL A 84 -24.02 -21.10 1.14
N ILE A 85 -23.68 -22.35 1.49
CA ILE A 85 -23.32 -23.39 0.52
C ILE A 85 -24.46 -23.67 -0.45
N GLU A 86 -25.64 -24.00 0.08
CA GLU A 86 -26.82 -24.33 -0.72
C GLU A 86 -27.24 -23.18 -1.60
N GLU A 87 -27.28 -21.96 -1.07
CA GLU A 87 -27.69 -20.81 -1.85
C GLU A 87 -26.71 -20.48 -2.98
N LEU A 88 -25.39 -20.63 -2.75
CA LEU A 88 -24.41 -20.47 -3.83
C LEU A 88 -24.59 -21.51 -4.93
N ARG A 89 -24.95 -22.76 -4.57
CA ARG A 89 -25.27 -23.82 -5.55
C ARG A 89 -26.53 -23.49 -6.34
N THR A 90 -27.60 -23.07 -5.67
CA THR A 90 -28.86 -22.65 -6.31
C THR A 90 -28.60 -21.54 -7.32
N ILE A 91 -27.91 -20.47 -6.91
CA ILE A 91 -27.60 -19.35 -7.82
C ILE A 91 -26.69 -19.82 -8.97
N SER A 92 -25.75 -20.73 -8.72
CA SER A 92 -24.92 -21.27 -9.79
C SER A 92 -25.72 -22.07 -10.82
N LEU A 93 -26.75 -22.80 -10.39
CA LEU A 93 -27.67 -23.51 -11.28
C LEU A 93 -28.54 -22.53 -12.07
N GLU A 94 -29.07 -21.49 -11.42
CA GLU A 94 -29.88 -20.45 -12.05
C GLU A 94 -29.10 -19.66 -13.13
N LEU A 95 -27.82 -19.36 -12.85
CA LEU A 95 -26.95 -18.63 -13.78
C LEU A 95 -26.27 -19.55 -14.81
N ASN A 96 -26.34 -20.87 -14.62
CA ASN A 96 -25.61 -21.88 -15.40
C ASN A 96 -24.08 -21.66 -15.44
N HIS A 97 -23.52 -21.01 -14.41
CA HIS A 97 -22.08 -20.88 -14.18
C HIS A 97 -21.83 -20.48 -12.73
N THR A 98 -20.56 -20.55 -12.27
CA THR A 98 -20.23 -20.11 -10.92
C THR A 98 -20.48 -18.60 -10.75
N PRO A 99 -21.25 -18.15 -9.74
CA PRO A 99 -21.60 -16.75 -9.58
C PRO A 99 -20.39 -15.88 -9.26
N LYS A 100 -20.28 -14.74 -9.93
CA LYS A 100 -19.36 -13.64 -9.64
C LYS A 100 -19.93 -12.75 -8.53
N ARG A 101 -19.04 -12.06 -7.81
CA ARG A 101 -19.45 -11.10 -6.76
C ARG A 101 -20.37 -10.01 -7.32
N ASP A 102 -20.06 -9.53 -8.52
CA ASP A 102 -20.77 -8.42 -9.13
C ASP A 102 -22.20 -8.82 -9.51
N GLU A 103 -22.38 -10.05 -9.98
CA GLU A 103 -23.70 -10.63 -10.28
C GLU A 103 -24.56 -10.74 -9.03
N LEU A 104 -24.01 -11.15 -7.87
CA LEU A 104 -24.77 -11.11 -6.62
C LEU A 104 -25.23 -9.69 -6.25
N ARG A 105 -24.43 -8.66 -6.55
CA ARG A 105 -24.86 -7.26 -6.29
C ARG A 105 -26.00 -6.87 -7.21
N TYR A 106 -25.97 -7.26 -8.48
CA TYR A 106 -27.09 -7.06 -9.41
C TYR A 106 -28.36 -7.81 -8.97
N LEU A 107 -28.21 -9.03 -8.45
CA LEU A 107 -29.30 -9.84 -7.88
C LEU A 107 -29.78 -9.34 -6.50
N LYS A 108 -29.21 -8.23 -5.98
CA LYS A 108 -29.48 -7.67 -4.64
C LYS A 108 -29.19 -8.65 -3.50
N ARG A 109 -28.23 -9.56 -3.71
CA ARG A 109 -27.76 -10.61 -2.79
C ARG A 109 -26.44 -10.27 -2.09
N SER A 110 -26.20 -8.99 -1.82
CA SER A 110 -25.03 -8.55 -1.05
C SER A 110 -25.01 -9.10 0.39
N ASP A 111 -26.14 -9.61 0.89
CA ASP A 111 -26.22 -10.33 2.15
C ASP A 111 -25.48 -11.68 2.10
N LEU A 112 -25.66 -12.44 1.02
CA LEU A 112 -24.96 -13.71 0.77
C LEU A 112 -23.46 -13.50 0.57
N GLU A 113 -23.07 -12.46 -0.19
CA GLU A 113 -21.65 -12.10 -0.38
C GLU A 113 -20.94 -11.87 0.97
N ARG A 114 -21.54 -11.05 1.84
CA ARG A 114 -20.98 -10.76 3.16
C ARG A 114 -20.98 -11.99 4.07
N ALA A 115 -21.98 -12.87 3.94
CA ALA A 115 -22.03 -14.11 4.69
C ALA A 115 -20.92 -15.08 4.27
N ALA A 116 -20.67 -15.23 2.97
CA ALA A 116 -19.59 -16.04 2.42
C ALA A 116 -18.22 -15.61 2.95
N ASP A 117 -17.92 -14.31 2.92
CA ASP A 117 -16.66 -13.78 3.46
C ASP A 117 -16.55 -14.02 4.97
N ARG A 118 -17.63 -13.79 5.74
CA ARG A 118 -17.62 -13.98 7.20
C ARG A 118 -17.42 -15.44 7.62
N HIS A 119 -18.08 -16.39 6.95
CA HIS A 119 -18.10 -17.78 7.39
C HIS A 119 -16.94 -18.63 6.85
N PHE A 120 -16.36 -18.25 5.71
CA PHE A 120 -15.29 -19.02 5.04
C PHE A 120 -13.97 -18.26 4.95
N GLY A 121 -13.95 -16.97 5.30
CA GLY A 121 -12.78 -16.11 5.28
C GLY A 121 -12.41 -15.55 3.89
N SER A 122 -13.00 -16.10 2.83
CA SER A 122 -12.98 -15.49 1.49
C SER A 122 -14.05 -16.09 0.58
N TRP A 123 -14.51 -15.31 -0.39
CA TRP A 123 -15.40 -15.76 -1.46
C TRP A 123 -14.95 -17.04 -2.18
N ASN A 124 -13.69 -17.13 -2.60
CA ASN A 124 -13.20 -18.34 -3.26
C ASN A 124 -13.23 -19.56 -2.32
N LYS A 125 -13.00 -19.39 -1.01
CA LYS A 125 -13.15 -20.49 -0.05
C LYS A 125 -14.61 -20.92 0.10
N ALA A 126 -15.55 -19.97 0.04
CA ALA A 126 -16.97 -20.28 0.04
C ALA A 126 -17.37 -21.05 -1.24
N LEU A 127 -16.91 -20.62 -2.42
CA LEU A 127 -17.13 -21.36 -3.68
C LEU A 127 -16.60 -22.79 -3.62
N ILE A 128 -15.37 -22.98 -3.12
CA ILE A 128 -14.77 -24.32 -2.94
C ILE A 128 -15.61 -25.16 -1.99
N ALA A 129 -16.04 -24.61 -0.85
CA ALA A 129 -16.91 -25.31 0.09
C ALA A 129 -18.28 -25.65 -0.50
N SER A 130 -18.76 -24.86 -1.47
CA SER A 130 -19.96 -25.13 -2.25
C SER A 130 -19.76 -26.13 -3.40
N ASN A 131 -18.55 -26.65 -3.60
CA ASN A 131 -18.18 -27.48 -4.75
C ASN A 131 -18.32 -26.73 -6.10
N LEU A 132 -17.95 -25.45 -6.12
CA LEU A 132 -17.95 -24.57 -7.29
C LEU A 132 -16.52 -24.10 -7.60
N GLU A 133 -16.24 -23.86 -8.88
CA GLU A 133 -14.92 -23.41 -9.33
C GLU A 133 -14.65 -21.94 -8.93
N PRO A 134 -13.51 -21.61 -8.31
CA PRO A 134 -13.18 -20.22 -7.97
C PRO A 134 -13.18 -19.27 -9.19
N ASN A 135 -13.94 -18.17 -9.12
CA ASN A 135 -14.05 -17.17 -10.21
C ASN A 135 -12.71 -16.58 -10.69
N LYS A 136 -11.74 -16.49 -9.78
CA LYS A 136 -10.34 -16.23 -10.10
C LYS A 136 -9.50 -17.27 -9.36
N LYS A 137 -8.97 -18.25 -10.08
CA LYS A 137 -7.79 -18.97 -9.59
C LYS A 137 -6.71 -17.91 -9.39
N THR A 138 -6.09 -17.84 -8.22
CA THR A 138 -4.79 -17.18 -8.17
C THR A 138 -3.91 -18.07 -9.03
N ASP A 139 -3.48 -17.62 -10.21
CA ASP A 139 -2.64 -18.43 -11.11
C ASP A 139 -1.30 -18.87 -10.48
N TRP A 140 -1.05 -18.49 -9.24
CA TRP A 140 0.08 -18.87 -8.44
C TRP A 140 -0.02 -20.33 -7.99
N THR A 141 0.87 -21.14 -8.54
CA THR A 141 1.26 -22.44 -8.00
C THR A 141 2.64 -22.34 -7.34
N LYS A 142 3.08 -23.39 -6.63
CA LYS A 142 4.44 -23.46 -6.08
C LYS A 142 5.48 -23.35 -7.19
N GLU A 143 5.24 -24.01 -8.30
CA GLU A 143 6.11 -24.09 -9.48
C GLU A 143 6.21 -22.72 -10.15
N LYS A 144 5.07 -22.03 -10.34
CA LYS A 144 5.05 -20.66 -10.88
C LYS A 144 5.77 -19.67 -9.97
N ALA A 145 5.65 -19.83 -8.65
CA ALA A 145 6.40 -19.03 -7.68
C ALA A 145 7.90 -19.26 -7.80
N ILE A 146 8.34 -20.52 -7.85
CA ILE A 146 9.75 -20.88 -8.05
C ILE A 146 10.28 -20.31 -9.37
N LEU A 147 9.57 -20.50 -10.47
CA LEU A 147 9.97 -20.03 -11.80
C LEU A 147 10.15 -18.50 -11.82
N LYS A 148 9.18 -17.76 -11.29
CA LYS A 148 9.25 -16.29 -11.24
C LYS A 148 10.37 -15.79 -10.32
N LEU A 149 10.65 -16.49 -9.21
CA LEU A 149 11.78 -16.15 -8.35
C LEU A 149 13.12 -16.38 -9.07
N ARG A 150 13.28 -17.49 -9.79
CA ARG A 150 14.48 -17.76 -10.62
C ARG A 150 14.67 -16.73 -11.71
N GLN A 151 13.60 -16.38 -12.43
CA GLN A 151 13.66 -15.35 -13.47
C GLN A 151 14.09 -13.99 -12.90
N PHE A 152 13.58 -13.62 -11.73
CA PHE A 152 13.98 -12.39 -11.06
C PHE A 152 15.43 -12.44 -10.60
N ALA A 153 15.87 -13.55 -10.00
CA ALA A 153 17.26 -13.77 -9.59
C ALA A 153 18.23 -13.66 -10.79
N ASN A 154 17.90 -14.29 -11.92
CA ASN A 154 18.68 -14.19 -13.15
C ASN A 154 18.75 -12.76 -13.68
N LYS A 155 17.66 -11.99 -13.58
CA LYS A 155 17.62 -10.59 -14.00
C LYS A 155 18.55 -9.71 -13.16
N ILE A 156 18.62 -9.93 -11.85
CA ILE A 156 19.45 -9.12 -10.95
C ILE A 156 20.88 -9.66 -10.77
N GLY A 157 21.14 -10.91 -11.18
CA GLY A 157 22.45 -11.55 -11.13
C GLY A 157 22.79 -12.23 -9.80
N HIS A 158 21.87 -12.24 -8.84
CA HIS A 158 22.05 -12.82 -7.50
C HIS A 158 20.73 -13.30 -6.89
N SER A 159 20.81 -13.99 -5.76
CA SER A 159 19.63 -14.44 -5.02
C SER A 159 18.93 -13.22 -4.40
N PRO A 160 17.66 -12.97 -4.71
CA PRO A 160 16.98 -11.73 -4.28
C PRO A 160 16.71 -11.74 -2.79
N SER A 161 16.81 -10.57 -2.16
CA SER A 161 16.30 -10.35 -0.81
C SER A 161 14.80 -10.05 -0.80
N MET A 162 14.16 -10.16 0.36
CA MET A 162 12.75 -9.76 0.51
C MET A 162 12.54 -8.27 0.19
N ARG A 163 13.52 -7.43 0.56
CA ARG A 163 13.51 -5.99 0.29
C ARG A 163 13.61 -5.70 -1.20
N GLU A 164 14.51 -6.37 -1.92
CA GLU A 164 14.65 -6.20 -3.37
C GLU A 164 13.38 -6.62 -4.12
N LEU A 165 12.68 -7.67 -3.66
CA LEU A 165 11.37 -8.02 -4.19
C LEU A 165 10.34 -6.90 -3.95
N GLN A 166 10.33 -6.27 -2.78
CA GLN A 166 9.43 -5.16 -2.47
C GLN A 166 9.73 -3.92 -3.31
N GLU A 167 11.00 -3.49 -3.37
CA GLU A 167 11.45 -2.33 -4.16
C GLU A 167 11.17 -2.50 -5.66
N ASN A 168 11.11 -3.75 -6.15
CA ASN A 168 10.77 -4.07 -7.54
C ASN A 168 9.29 -4.41 -7.76
N ASN A 169 8.40 -4.03 -6.83
CA ASN A 169 6.95 -4.26 -6.90
C ASN A 169 6.55 -5.74 -7.07
N LYS A 170 7.33 -6.68 -6.52
CA LYS A 170 7.08 -8.14 -6.53
C LYS A 170 6.40 -8.61 -5.24
N HIS A 171 5.47 -7.82 -4.71
CA HIS A 171 4.76 -8.13 -3.46
C HIS A 171 3.93 -9.41 -3.53
N ASP A 172 3.35 -9.70 -4.70
CA ASP A 172 2.58 -10.91 -4.98
C ASP A 172 3.46 -12.16 -4.92
N LEU A 173 4.62 -12.13 -5.55
CA LEU A 173 5.62 -13.21 -5.53
C LEU A 173 6.13 -13.46 -4.11
N LEU A 174 6.46 -12.40 -3.37
CA LEU A 174 6.90 -12.51 -1.97
C LEU A 174 5.80 -13.12 -1.10
N SER A 175 4.57 -12.62 -1.22
CA SER A 175 3.43 -13.11 -0.43
C SER A 175 3.11 -14.57 -0.73
N MET A 176 3.12 -14.96 -2.00
CA MET A 176 2.86 -16.35 -2.39
C MET A 176 4.02 -17.27 -2.01
N GLY A 177 5.27 -16.81 -2.13
CA GLY A 177 6.45 -17.54 -1.65
C GLY A 177 6.36 -17.86 -0.16
N LEU A 178 6.05 -16.85 0.68
CA LEU A 178 5.88 -17.06 2.11
C LEU A 178 4.68 -17.97 2.43
N LYS A 179 3.58 -17.84 1.68
CA LYS A 179 2.41 -18.71 1.82
C LYS A 179 2.75 -20.19 1.54
N PHE A 180 3.47 -20.45 0.46
CA PHE A 180 3.76 -21.81 -0.02
C PHE A 180 4.91 -22.49 0.71
N PHE A 181 5.96 -21.75 1.05
CA PHE A 181 7.21 -22.29 1.58
C PHE A 181 7.46 -21.94 3.05
N LYS A 182 6.56 -21.16 3.68
CA LYS A 182 6.56 -20.73 5.09
C LYS A 182 7.70 -19.79 5.47
N LYS A 183 8.94 -20.10 5.10
CA LYS A 183 10.14 -19.28 5.33
C LYS A 183 10.74 -18.86 3.99
N TYR A 184 11.27 -17.64 3.92
CA TYR A 184 11.88 -17.12 2.70
C TYR A 184 13.12 -17.94 2.26
N ASN A 185 13.96 -18.37 3.20
CA ASN A 185 15.09 -19.25 2.89
C ASN A 185 14.67 -20.62 2.31
N TYR A 186 13.49 -21.12 2.68
CA TYR A 186 12.94 -22.35 2.05
C TYR A 186 12.43 -22.07 0.64
N PHE A 187 11.92 -20.87 0.38
CA PHE A 187 11.54 -20.45 -0.97
C PHE A 187 12.77 -20.32 -1.88
N LEU A 188 13.84 -19.68 -1.39
CA LEU A 188 15.13 -19.62 -2.08
C LEU A 188 15.70 -21.02 -2.36
N LYS A 189 15.72 -21.90 -1.35
CA LYS A 189 16.18 -23.29 -1.49
C LYS A 189 15.36 -24.07 -2.52
N ALA A 190 14.04 -23.95 -2.49
CA ALA A 190 13.16 -24.58 -3.49
C ALA A 190 13.42 -24.04 -4.92
N ALA A 191 13.84 -22.78 -5.02
CA ALA A 191 14.28 -22.19 -6.28
C ALA A 191 15.73 -22.51 -6.67
N ASN A 192 16.45 -23.33 -5.90
CA ASN A 192 17.88 -23.60 -6.07
C ASN A 192 18.72 -22.31 -6.10
N LEU A 193 18.34 -21.34 -5.26
CA LEU A 193 19.03 -20.08 -5.07
C LEU A 193 19.80 -20.11 -3.75
N GLY A 194 20.92 -19.39 -3.71
CA GLY A 194 21.73 -19.24 -2.51
C GLY A 194 20.92 -18.61 -1.38
N ILE A 195 21.13 -19.11 -0.16
CA ILE A 195 20.52 -18.49 1.02
C ILE A 195 21.12 -17.09 1.18
N VAL A 196 20.26 -16.09 1.13
CA VAL A 196 20.67 -14.68 1.17
C VAL A 196 21.19 -14.28 2.55
N LEU A 197 20.60 -14.86 3.61
CA LEU A 197 21.01 -14.63 4.99
C LEU A 197 20.90 -15.91 5.81
N ASP A 198 22.05 -16.37 6.30
CA ASP A 198 22.12 -17.28 7.43
C ASP A 198 22.25 -16.45 8.71
N MET A 199 21.14 -16.33 9.46
CA MET A 199 21.09 -15.52 10.67
C MET A 199 22.11 -15.98 11.72
N ASN A 200 22.50 -17.25 11.73
CA ASN A 200 23.49 -17.78 12.67
C ASN A 200 24.93 -17.37 12.29
N LYS A 201 25.17 -17.00 11.03
CA LYS A 201 26.49 -16.56 10.53
C LYS A 201 26.81 -15.11 10.89
N TRP A 202 25.80 -14.29 11.19
CA TRP A 202 25.90 -12.84 11.26
C TRP A 202 25.56 -12.28 12.64
N SER A 203 26.35 -11.30 13.08
CA SER A 203 26.08 -10.47 14.25
C SER A 203 26.38 -9.01 13.91
N LYS A 204 25.81 -8.05 14.66
CA LYS A 204 26.14 -6.63 14.49
C LYS A 204 27.65 -6.38 14.53
N TYR A 205 28.36 -7.04 15.45
CA TYR A 205 29.82 -6.96 15.58
C TYR A 205 30.54 -7.45 14.32
N LYS A 206 30.15 -8.61 13.79
CA LYS A 206 30.77 -9.17 12.58
C LYS A 206 30.52 -8.29 11.36
N ILE A 207 29.31 -7.76 11.20
CA ILE A 207 28.97 -6.83 10.11
C ILE A 207 29.87 -5.59 10.19
N ILE A 208 30.01 -5.00 11.39
CA ILE A 208 30.87 -3.84 11.61
C ILE A 208 32.32 -4.15 11.23
N LYS A 209 32.86 -5.27 11.73
CA LYS A 209 34.25 -5.68 11.46
C LYS A 209 34.50 -5.86 9.97
N GLU A 210 33.61 -6.53 9.26
CA GLU A 210 33.77 -6.75 7.83
C GLU A 210 33.64 -5.45 7.01
N LEU A 211 32.78 -4.51 7.42
CA LEU A 211 32.71 -3.19 6.79
C LEU A 211 34.02 -2.39 6.99
N GLN A 212 34.63 -2.48 8.17
CA GLN A 212 35.92 -1.85 8.47
C GLN A 212 37.06 -2.46 7.66
N GLU A 213 37.14 -3.80 7.57
CA GLU A 213 38.14 -4.50 6.77
C GLU A 213 38.06 -4.11 5.28
N ILE A 214 36.84 -4.01 4.73
CA ILE A 214 36.65 -3.59 3.34
C ILE A 214 36.99 -2.10 3.17
N GLN A 215 36.68 -1.25 4.16
CA GLN A 215 37.10 0.16 4.11
C GLN A 215 38.62 0.29 4.07
N LEU A 216 39.35 -0.51 4.85
CA LEU A 216 40.82 -0.54 4.82
C LEU A 216 41.33 -0.99 3.45
N GLN A 217 40.71 -2.01 2.85
CA GLN A 217 41.05 -2.48 1.50
C GLN A 217 40.82 -1.42 0.42
N LEU A 218 39.72 -0.66 0.53
CA LEU A 218 39.32 0.35 -0.47
C LEU A 218 39.95 1.73 -0.22
N GLY A 219 40.52 1.97 0.96
CA GLY A 219 40.97 3.29 1.42
C GLY A 219 39.82 4.30 1.63
N ARG A 220 38.56 3.87 1.54
CA ARG A 220 37.35 4.71 1.69
C ARG A 220 36.11 3.87 2.03
N THR A 221 35.03 4.51 2.47
CA THR A 221 33.76 3.83 2.79
C THR A 221 33.25 2.99 1.61
N PRO A 222 32.95 1.70 1.78
CA PRO A 222 32.42 0.85 0.73
C PRO A 222 31.00 1.26 0.31
N ARG A 223 30.76 1.37 -1.00
CA ARG A 223 29.41 1.58 -1.55
C ARG A 223 28.69 0.25 -1.75
N ARG A 224 27.35 0.31 -1.73
CA ARG A 224 26.49 -0.88 -1.91
C ARG A 224 26.74 -1.58 -3.26
N ASN A 225 26.90 -0.81 -4.34
CA ASN A 225 27.20 -1.34 -5.67
C ASN A 225 28.61 -1.96 -5.77
N GLU A 226 29.59 -1.47 -5.00
CA GLU A 226 30.93 -2.03 -4.95
C GLU A 226 30.94 -3.37 -4.24
N LEU A 227 30.25 -3.45 -3.09
CA LEU A 227 30.05 -4.70 -2.39
C LEU A 227 29.29 -5.71 -3.26
N ALA A 228 28.29 -5.26 -4.02
CA ALA A 228 27.60 -6.09 -5.00
C ALA A 228 28.54 -6.60 -6.10
N ALA A 229 29.41 -5.74 -6.65
CA ALA A 229 30.41 -6.12 -7.63
C ALA A 229 31.44 -7.13 -7.07
N MET A 230 31.77 -7.03 -5.78
CA MET A 230 32.57 -8.02 -5.03
C MET A 230 31.79 -9.29 -4.66
N LYS A 231 30.53 -9.42 -5.09
CA LYS A 231 29.61 -10.51 -4.74
C LYS A 231 29.34 -10.63 -3.23
N ARG A 232 29.56 -9.55 -2.45
CA ARG A 232 29.29 -9.44 -1.00
C ARG A 232 27.83 -9.09 -0.69
N TYR A 233 26.91 -9.72 -1.41
CA TYR A 233 25.46 -9.57 -1.17
C TYR A 233 25.05 -10.06 0.21
N ASP A 234 25.78 -11.04 0.76
CA ASP A 234 25.55 -11.54 2.10
C ASP A 234 25.75 -10.46 3.17
N LEU A 235 26.82 -9.66 3.06
CA LEU A 235 27.10 -8.53 3.96
C LEU A 235 26.09 -7.38 3.78
N ILE A 236 25.72 -7.05 2.55
CA ILE A 236 24.70 -6.01 2.26
C ILE A 236 23.39 -6.36 2.95
N ASN A 237 22.91 -7.58 2.74
CA ASN A 237 21.66 -8.04 3.32
C ASN A 237 21.74 -8.16 4.85
N ALA A 238 22.90 -8.56 5.39
CA ALA A 238 23.10 -8.66 6.83
C ALA A 238 23.03 -7.28 7.48
N ALA A 239 23.71 -6.28 6.90
CA ALA A 239 23.62 -4.90 7.35
C ALA A 239 22.19 -4.36 7.31
N GLU A 240 21.46 -4.57 6.21
CA GLU A 240 20.06 -4.11 6.07
C GLU A 240 19.08 -4.82 6.99
N THR A 241 19.44 -6.00 7.52
CA THR A 241 18.61 -6.76 8.46
C THR A 241 18.88 -6.39 9.91
N TYR A 242 20.15 -6.22 10.26
CA TYR A 242 20.57 -5.96 11.65
C TYR A 242 20.59 -4.48 12.02
N PHE A 243 20.58 -3.58 11.04
CA PHE A 243 20.57 -2.14 11.23
C PHE A 243 19.35 -1.49 10.57
N PRO A 244 18.80 -0.38 11.13
CA PRO A 244 17.63 0.29 10.56
C PRO A 244 17.83 0.78 9.12
N SER A 245 19.07 1.10 8.75
CA SER A 245 19.46 1.46 7.38
C SER A 245 20.91 1.07 7.08
N TRP A 246 21.26 1.06 5.79
CA TRP A 246 22.65 0.90 5.34
C TRP A 246 23.57 1.98 5.93
N SER A 247 23.08 3.22 6.03
CA SER A 247 23.81 4.32 6.64
C SER A 247 24.08 4.07 8.13
N ASP A 248 23.11 3.52 8.86
CA ASP A 248 23.29 3.18 10.28
C ASP A 248 24.33 2.07 10.48
N ALA A 249 24.39 1.10 9.57
CA ALA A 249 25.43 0.07 9.59
C ALA A 249 26.83 0.67 9.38
N LEU A 250 26.97 1.62 8.46
CA LEU A 250 28.23 2.34 8.23
C LEU A 250 28.60 3.22 9.44
N ILE A 251 27.65 3.94 10.03
CA ILE A 251 27.87 4.76 11.24
C ILE A 251 28.32 3.89 12.41
N ALA A 252 27.66 2.75 12.63
CA ALA A 252 28.04 1.81 13.68
C ALA A 252 29.43 1.22 13.48
N ALA A 253 29.90 1.15 12.21
CA ALA A 253 31.25 0.74 11.87
C ALA A 253 32.29 1.88 11.98
N GLY A 254 31.90 3.07 12.40
CA GLY A 254 32.76 4.26 12.44
C GLY A 254 33.06 4.85 11.06
N LEU A 255 32.28 4.44 10.04
CA LEU A 255 32.47 4.86 8.66
C LEU A 255 31.50 6.00 8.31
N VAL A 256 31.95 6.90 7.44
CA VAL A 256 31.11 7.98 6.91
C VAL A 256 30.18 7.41 5.83
N PRO A 257 28.83 7.51 5.96
CA PRO A 257 27.91 7.00 4.96
C PRO A 257 28.10 7.62 3.56
N ASN A 258 27.94 6.81 2.52
CA ASN A 258 28.02 7.28 1.14
C ASN A 258 26.81 8.16 0.77
N PRO A 259 26.98 9.23 -0.04
CA PRO A 259 25.93 10.21 -0.33
C PRO A 259 24.77 9.72 -1.20
N ASP A 260 24.74 8.45 -1.58
CA ASP A 260 23.71 7.87 -2.47
C ASP A 260 22.34 7.62 -1.80
N ILE A 261 22.14 8.09 -0.56
CA ILE A 261 20.82 8.09 0.12
C ILE A 261 20.50 9.51 0.59
N LEU A 262 20.33 10.44 -0.36
CA LEU A 262 19.48 11.61 -0.17
C LEU A 262 18.28 11.52 -1.12
N ASP A 263 17.66 10.36 -1.21
CA ASP A 263 16.32 10.18 -1.81
C ASP A 263 15.21 10.70 -0.86
N ASN A 264 15.46 11.87 -0.26
CA ASN A 264 14.44 12.68 0.36
C ASN A 264 14.56 14.06 -0.27
N ASN A 265 13.71 14.28 -1.26
CA ASN A 265 13.47 15.44 -2.14
C ASN A 265 13.42 16.84 -1.47
N LYS A 266 13.77 16.97 -0.18
CA LYS A 266 13.72 18.22 0.60
C LYS A 266 15.04 18.99 0.60
N THR A 267 16.21 18.34 0.65
CA THR A 267 17.50 19.05 0.77
C THR A 267 17.88 19.77 -0.51
N TRP A 268 17.77 19.09 -1.66
CA TRP A 268 17.95 19.71 -2.98
C TRP A 268 17.06 20.93 -3.17
N LYS A 269 15.75 20.76 -2.89
CA LYS A 269 14.77 21.83 -3.05
C LYS A 269 15.00 23.00 -2.08
N LYS A 270 15.47 22.74 -0.86
CA LYS A 270 15.87 23.78 0.11
C LYS A 270 17.08 24.58 -0.36
N TRP A 271 18.12 23.90 -0.84
CA TRP A 271 19.32 24.55 -1.37
C TRP A 271 18.98 25.42 -2.59
N GLU A 272 18.25 24.87 -3.53
CA GLU A 272 17.79 25.58 -4.72
C GLU A 272 16.95 26.82 -4.36
N ASN A 273 16.01 26.68 -3.41
CA ASN A 273 15.22 27.82 -2.94
C ASN A 273 16.08 28.90 -2.27
N LEU A 274 17.09 28.52 -1.50
CA LEU A 274 18.01 29.49 -0.86
C LEU A 274 18.79 30.30 -1.91
N ILE A 275 19.22 29.67 -3.00
CA ILE A 275 19.88 30.38 -4.10
C ILE A 275 18.93 31.37 -4.77
N PHE A 276 17.69 30.97 -5.05
CA PHE A 276 16.70 31.88 -5.60
C PHE A 276 16.41 33.06 -4.68
N GLU A 277 16.25 32.80 -3.38
CA GLU A 277 16.06 33.83 -2.36
C GLU A 277 17.25 34.79 -2.31
N TYR A 278 18.49 34.27 -2.31
CA TYR A 278 19.71 35.08 -2.34
C TYR A 278 19.76 36.02 -3.56
N LEU A 279 19.47 35.50 -4.76
CA LEU A 279 19.45 36.31 -5.98
C LEU A 279 18.38 37.40 -5.92
N THR A 280 17.19 37.06 -5.41
CA THR A 280 16.09 38.01 -5.22
C THR A 280 16.46 39.12 -4.22
N ILE A 281 17.03 38.77 -3.06
CA ILE A 281 17.46 39.74 -2.03
C ILE A 281 18.53 40.69 -2.59
N ARG A 282 19.41 40.19 -3.46
CA ARG A 282 20.44 41.00 -4.13
C ARG A 282 19.89 41.85 -5.28
N GLY A 283 18.59 41.80 -5.57
CA GLY A 283 17.96 42.54 -6.66
C GLY A 283 18.39 42.07 -8.05
N VAL A 284 18.87 40.83 -8.17
CA VAL A 284 19.28 40.27 -9.48
C VAL A 284 18.02 39.91 -10.26
N VAL A 285 17.93 40.36 -11.51
CA VAL A 285 16.86 39.96 -12.44
C VAL A 285 17.28 38.67 -13.15
N TYR A 286 16.54 37.59 -12.94
CA TYR A 286 16.85 36.27 -13.51
C TYR A 286 15.59 35.51 -13.95
N ASP A 287 15.78 34.65 -14.94
CA ASP A 287 14.81 33.65 -15.39
C ASP A 287 15.07 32.33 -14.67
N LYS A 288 14.09 31.86 -13.89
CA LYS A 288 14.14 30.59 -13.14
C LYS A 288 13.61 29.43 -13.99
N LYS A 289 14.44 28.42 -14.26
CA LYS A 289 14.04 27.17 -14.97
C LYS A 289 13.18 27.40 -16.21
N LYS A 290 13.53 28.44 -16.97
CA LYS A 290 12.79 28.87 -18.14
C LYS A 290 13.47 28.32 -19.38
N TYR A 291 12.66 27.93 -20.37
CA TYR A 291 13.19 27.53 -21.66
C TYR A 291 13.83 28.72 -22.39
N ILE A 292 15.07 28.52 -22.85
CA ILE A 292 15.78 29.48 -23.69
C ILE A 292 16.16 28.79 -24.99
N LYS A 293 15.75 29.39 -26.10
CA LYS A 293 16.00 28.86 -27.45
C LYS A 293 17.50 28.65 -27.67
N LYS A 294 17.88 27.46 -28.16
CA LYS A 294 19.26 26.96 -28.35
C LYS A 294 20.02 26.54 -27.08
N ILE A 295 19.52 26.84 -25.88
CA ILE A 295 20.21 26.56 -24.60
C ILE A 295 19.49 25.46 -23.80
N GLY A 296 18.15 25.46 -23.79
CA GLY A 296 17.33 24.55 -23.01
C GLY A 296 16.83 25.19 -21.71
N TYR A 297 16.81 24.41 -20.61
CA TYR A 297 16.29 24.82 -19.31
C TYR A 297 17.43 24.91 -18.28
N PRO A 298 18.19 26.02 -18.23
CA PRO A 298 19.11 26.23 -17.12
C PRO A 298 18.35 26.46 -15.81
N ASP A 299 18.98 26.14 -14.68
CA ASP A 299 18.37 26.41 -13.36
C ASP A 299 18.13 27.90 -13.15
N VAL A 300 19.12 28.72 -13.49
CA VAL A 300 19.06 30.18 -13.49
C VAL A 300 19.73 30.72 -14.75
N TYR A 301 19.05 31.66 -15.40
CA TYR A 301 19.64 32.49 -16.44
C TYR A 301 19.52 33.96 -16.10
N ILE A 302 20.62 34.71 -16.20
CA ILE A 302 20.66 36.16 -15.97
C ILE A 302 20.88 36.83 -17.34
N PRO A 303 19.82 37.38 -17.96
CA PRO A 303 19.88 37.87 -19.33
C PRO A 303 20.85 39.03 -19.56
N SER A 304 20.91 39.97 -18.60
CA SER A 304 21.77 41.16 -18.68
C SER A 304 23.25 40.81 -18.82
N GLU A 305 23.67 39.70 -18.21
CA GLU A 305 25.06 39.23 -18.22
C GLU A 305 25.30 38.07 -19.21
N ARG A 306 24.23 37.55 -19.84
CA ARG A 306 24.24 36.26 -20.54
C ARG A 306 24.90 35.17 -19.69
N LYS A 307 24.57 35.14 -18.40
CA LYS A 307 25.15 34.23 -17.40
C LYS A 307 24.18 33.08 -17.11
N ILE A 308 24.72 31.88 -17.03
CA ILE A 308 24.00 30.68 -16.58
C ILE A 308 24.56 30.25 -15.24
N ILE A 309 23.68 29.94 -14.29
CA ILE A 309 24.05 29.30 -13.04
C ILE A 309 23.33 27.95 -12.98
N GLU A 310 24.11 26.86 -12.90
CA GLU A 310 23.60 25.52 -12.62
C GLU A 310 23.79 25.20 -11.14
N ILE A 311 22.71 24.79 -10.48
CA ILE A 311 22.71 24.50 -9.06
C ILE A 311 23.04 23.02 -8.88
N LYS A 312 23.87 22.66 -7.91
CA LYS A 312 24.21 21.25 -7.61
C LYS A 312 24.24 21.00 -6.10
N LEU A 313 23.93 19.77 -5.66
CA LEU A 313 24.23 19.36 -4.27
C LEU A 313 25.71 19.09 -4.07
N ASN A 314 26.39 18.61 -5.10
CA ASN A 314 27.81 18.27 -5.08
C ASN A 314 28.45 18.52 -6.46
N CYS A 315 29.77 18.60 -6.49
CA CYS A 315 30.56 18.86 -7.69
C CYS A 315 31.12 17.56 -8.31
N SER A 316 30.27 16.57 -8.58
CA SER A 316 30.75 15.35 -9.27
C SER A 316 31.26 15.64 -10.68
N ASP A 317 32.46 15.15 -11.01
CA ASP A 317 33.15 15.42 -12.29
C ASP A 317 32.27 15.16 -13.52
N ASN A 318 31.53 14.06 -13.54
CA ASN A 318 30.72 13.68 -14.69
C ASN A 318 29.48 14.57 -14.88
N SER A 319 28.86 15.07 -13.81
CA SER A 319 27.74 16.01 -13.95
C SER A 319 28.25 17.35 -14.43
N VAL A 320 29.33 17.86 -13.83
CA VAL A 320 29.90 19.16 -14.17
C VAL A 320 30.38 19.19 -15.63
N LYS A 321 31.06 18.13 -16.10
CA LYS A 321 31.50 18.02 -17.50
C LYS A 321 30.33 18.11 -18.49
N LYS A 322 29.20 17.46 -18.20
CA LYS A 322 27.99 17.52 -19.05
C LYS A 322 27.42 18.93 -19.12
N ASP A 323 27.33 19.63 -17.99
CA ASP A 323 26.77 20.98 -17.94
C ASP A 323 27.68 22.00 -18.64
N ILE A 324 29.01 21.83 -18.51
CA ILE A 324 29.99 22.64 -19.25
C ILE A 324 29.81 22.45 -20.76
N GLN A 325 29.80 21.21 -21.25
CA GLN A 325 29.61 20.93 -22.67
C GLN A 325 28.29 21.47 -23.21
N LYS A 326 27.24 21.40 -22.39
CA LYS A 326 25.90 21.84 -22.77
C LYS A 326 25.76 23.36 -22.80
N TYR A 327 26.24 24.08 -21.80
CA TYR A 327 25.87 25.48 -21.58
C TYR A 327 26.97 26.49 -21.92
N LEU A 328 28.25 26.10 -21.79
CA LEU A 328 29.38 27.00 -22.05
C LEU A 328 29.34 27.64 -23.45
N PRO A 329 28.96 26.92 -24.53
CA PRO A 329 28.87 27.54 -25.87
C PRO A 329 27.81 28.65 -26.00
N TYR A 330 26.86 28.75 -25.06
CA TYR A 330 25.69 29.61 -25.20
C TYR A 330 25.60 30.74 -24.15
N CYS A 331 26.55 30.82 -23.23
CA CYS A 331 26.63 31.87 -22.22
C CYS A 331 27.98 32.60 -22.27
N LYS A 332 28.02 33.83 -21.76
CA LYS A 332 29.29 34.55 -21.53
C LYS A 332 30.01 34.05 -20.28
N ARG A 333 29.24 33.53 -19.32
CA ARG A 333 29.74 33.02 -18.04
C ARG A 333 28.85 31.87 -17.58
N LEU A 334 29.47 30.73 -17.32
CA LEU A 334 28.85 29.58 -16.69
C LEU A 334 29.36 29.46 -15.26
N GLU A 335 28.46 29.41 -14.30
CA GLU A 335 28.79 29.17 -12.90
C GLU A 335 28.10 27.89 -12.42
N ILE A 336 28.85 27.07 -11.69
CA ILE A 336 28.32 25.86 -11.05
C ILE A 336 28.26 26.12 -9.56
N TRP A 337 27.06 26.35 -9.04
CA TRP A 337 26.83 26.69 -7.64
C TRP A 337 26.44 25.43 -6.89
N TYR A 338 27.41 24.91 -6.15
CA TYR A 338 27.20 23.76 -5.29
C TYR A 338 27.21 24.18 -3.82
N LEU A 339 26.52 23.42 -2.99
CA LEU A 339 26.53 23.62 -1.54
C LEU A 339 27.95 23.34 -1.02
N TYR A 340 28.69 24.39 -0.66
CA TYR A 340 30.05 24.31 -0.13
C TYR A 340 30.04 24.13 1.39
N GLY A 341 30.91 23.24 1.90
CA GLY A 341 30.92 22.78 3.29
C GLY A 341 30.35 21.37 3.41
N LYS A 342 30.92 20.52 4.28
CA LYS A 342 30.67 19.07 4.34
C LYS A 342 29.16 18.73 4.25
N PRO A 343 28.65 18.26 3.11
CA PRO A 343 27.49 17.37 3.13
C PRO A 343 28.11 15.97 3.16
N PHE A 344 28.77 15.61 4.26
CA PHE A 344 29.60 14.41 4.41
C PHE A 344 30.53 14.08 3.22
N GLY A 345 31.83 14.38 3.40
CA GLY A 345 32.90 13.60 2.77
C GLY A 345 33.26 13.96 1.32
N ILE A 346 33.93 15.09 1.13
CA ILE A 346 35.11 15.18 0.24
C ILE A 346 36.12 16.07 0.96
N LEU A 347 37.18 15.48 1.50
CA LEU A 347 38.46 16.18 1.65
C LEU A 347 39.28 15.78 0.43
N SER A 348 39.21 16.58 -0.62
CA SER A 348 40.36 16.78 -1.49
C SER A 348 40.80 18.22 -1.31
N ASN A 349 41.36 18.52 -0.13
CA ASN A 349 42.27 19.65 -0.02
C ASN A 349 43.55 19.24 -0.76
N LYS A 350 43.56 19.48 -2.07
CA LYS A 350 44.77 19.87 -2.79
C LYS A 350 44.45 21.23 -3.41
N VAL A 351 44.86 22.27 -2.69
CA VAL A 351 45.30 23.52 -3.32
C VAL A 351 46.71 23.26 -3.81
#